data_AF-A0A8S8YS79-F1
#
_entry.id   AF-A0A8S8YS79-F1
#
_cell.length_a   1.000
_cell.length_b   1.000
_cell.length_c   1.000
_cell.angle_alpha   90.00
_cell.angle_beta   90.00
_cell.angle_gamma   90.00
#
_symmetry.space_group_name_H-M   'P 1'
#
loop_
_entity.id
_entity.type
_entity.pdbx_description
1 polymer ?
#
loop_
_entity_poly.entity_id
_entity_poly.type
_entity_poly.pdbx_seq_one_letter_code
_entity_poly.pdbx_strand_id
1 'polypeptide(L)'
;MDDGRGNDDNKNGIPCDVIWILDADGDEIVEIRADYNVNEDPAESEFEGEMVHRTFIIGTGKMAFVMMLGIFIPLFLALGLIRDETENETLHYLLSKPIHRAEFILYRLLGYLLLAGTYILVLVLIMAFITSLIAPGDSIVRLSDYPVWLGVGFATILVLAAYGALYNTIGLIAPKYGVYFCIILGIWEFIMGLFTMTLPSATVPMLSVSHWALQLIDAIVLIAWPDTLQYSQIADAFNLESGLSFFWQPPGPHTRNSKSSRCITSE
;
A
#
# COMPACT_ATOMS: atom_id res chain seq x y z
N MET A 1 -31.00 42.08 9.45
CA MET A 1 -29.86 42.81 8.87
C MET A 1 -28.74 41.82 8.85
N ASP A 2 -28.57 41.18 7.70
CA ASP A 2 -27.52 40.22 7.41
C ASP A 2 -26.25 41.06 7.19
N ASP A 3 -25.29 40.98 8.11
CA ASP A 3 -24.17 41.93 8.19
C ASP A 3 -23.01 41.58 7.24
N GLY A 4 -23.22 40.64 6.32
CA GLY A 4 -22.22 40.21 5.33
C GLY A 4 -20.99 39.58 5.95
N ARG A 5 -21.00 39.34 7.27
CA ARG A 5 -20.09 38.45 7.97
C ARG A 5 -20.86 37.14 8.08
N GLY A 6 -20.24 36.05 7.66
CA GLY A 6 -20.85 34.73 7.72
C GLY A 6 -21.39 34.38 9.10
N ASN A 7 -22.26 33.38 9.14
CA ASN A 7 -22.76 32.84 10.39
C ASN A 7 -21.57 32.31 11.23
N ASP A 8 -21.61 32.52 12.54
CA ASP A 8 -20.63 32.04 13.55
C ASP A 8 -21.47 31.49 14.72
N ASP A 9 -22.12 30.36 14.46
CA ASP A 9 -22.98 29.67 15.42
C ASP A 9 -22.14 28.90 16.45
N ASN A 10 -20.92 28.51 16.05
CA ASN A 10 -19.95 27.80 16.87
C ASN A 10 -19.20 28.73 17.87
N LYS A 11 -19.31 30.05 17.68
CA LYS A 11 -18.80 31.15 18.55
C LYS A 11 -17.30 31.15 18.75
N ASN A 12 -16.53 30.72 17.76
CA ASN A 12 -15.07 30.78 17.82
C ASN A 12 -14.49 32.11 17.30
N GLY A 13 -15.33 33.00 16.77
CA GLY A 13 -14.93 34.31 16.26
C GLY A 13 -14.40 34.29 14.82
N ILE A 14 -14.50 33.15 14.13
CA ILE A 14 -14.18 32.97 12.72
C ILE A 14 -15.48 32.61 12.00
N PRO A 15 -16.01 33.49 11.14
CA PRO A 15 -17.26 33.20 10.44
C PRO A 15 -17.03 32.13 9.36
N CYS A 16 -18.00 31.22 9.19
CA CYS A 16 -17.99 30.15 8.19
C CYS A 16 -16.85 29.13 8.36
N ASP A 17 -16.69 28.55 9.55
CA ASP A 17 -15.65 27.55 9.78
C ASP A 17 -16.15 26.31 10.55
N VAL A 18 -15.46 25.19 10.29
CA VAL A 18 -15.70 23.94 11.01
C VAL A 18 -14.72 23.83 12.17
N ILE A 19 -15.24 23.67 13.38
CA ILE A 19 -14.42 23.29 14.54
C ILE A 19 -14.31 21.77 14.59
N TRP A 20 -13.09 21.29 14.43
CA TRP A 20 -12.72 19.89 14.63
C TRP A 20 -12.26 19.70 16.06
N ILE A 21 -13.06 19.03 16.89
CA ILE A 21 -12.63 18.64 18.22
C ILE A 21 -11.92 17.29 18.11
N LEU A 22 -10.61 17.33 18.31
CA LEU A 22 -9.77 16.14 18.34
C LEU A 22 -9.76 15.53 19.76
N ASP A 23 -9.51 14.23 19.85
CA ASP A 23 -9.24 13.55 21.13
C ASP A 23 -7.97 14.11 21.79
N ALA A 24 -7.74 13.79 23.07
CA ALA A 24 -6.58 14.23 23.85
C ALA A 24 -5.23 13.89 23.19
N ASP A 25 -5.20 12.85 22.34
CA ASP A 25 -4.02 12.41 21.57
C ASP A 25 -3.88 13.12 20.20
N GLY A 26 -4.89 13.88 19.76
CA GLY A 26 -4.84 14.67 18.51
C GLY A 26 -5.09 13.89 17.21
N ASP A 27 -5.33 12.58 17.30
CA ASP A 27 -5.32 11.66 16.14
C ASP A 27 -6.73 11.29 15.60
N GLU A 28 -7.80 11.57 16.35
CA GLU A 28 -9.17 11.17 15.99
C GLU A 28 -10.16 12.33 16.22
N ILE A 29 -11.06 12.54 15.25
CA ILE A 29 -12.12 13.55 15.35
C ILE A 29 -13.24 13.00 16.26
N VAL A 30 -13.48 13.65 17.40
CA VAL A 30 -14.50 13.29 18.38
C VAL A 30 -15.82 13.99 18.09
N GLU A 31 -15.77 15.25 17.67
CA GLU A 31 -16.95 16.05 17.39
C GLU A 31 -16.64 17.06 16.28
N ILE A 32 -17.59 17.24 15.38
CA ILE A 32 -17.56 18.24 14.32
C ILE A 32 -18.63 19.26 14.66
N ARG A 33 -18.22 20.51 14.95
CA ARG A 33 -19.15 21.63 15.18
C ARG A 33 -19.06 22.57 13.98
N ALA A 34 -20.12 22.55 13.17
CA ALA A 34 -20.30 23.36 11.97
C ALA A 34 -21.33 24.47 12.22
N ASP A 35 -21.20 25.61 11.52
CA ASP A 35 -22.20 26.67 11.55
C ASP A 35 -23.44 26.29 10.72
N TYR A 36 -24.61 26.76 11.15
CA TYR A 36 -25.84 26.40 10.48
C TYR A 36 -25.99 27.16 9.16
N ASN A 37 -26.33 26.42 8.08
CA ASN A 37 -26.69 26.99 6.78
C ASN A 37 -25.56 27.78 6.08
N VAL A 38 -24.30 27.35 6.29
CA VAL A 38 -23.10 27.84 5.63
C VAL A 38 -22.45 26.71 4.82
N ASN A 39 -21.84 27.02 3.67
CA ASN A 39 -20.99 26.07 2.97
C ASN A 39 -19.58 26.10 3.59
N GLU A 40 -19.28 25.11 4.42
CA GLU A 40 -18.00 24.96 5.13
C GLU A 40 -17.16 23.80 4.58
N ASP A 41 -17.44 23.37 3.35
CA ASP A 41 -16.65 22.34 2.69
C ASP A 41 -15.16 22.75 2.75
N PRO A 42 -14.26 21.86 3.21
CA PRO A 42 -12.83 22.16 3.26
C PRO A 42 -12.39 22.63 1.87
N ALA A 43 -11.74 23.80 1.79
CA ALA A 43 -11.45 24.50 0.55
C ALA A 43 -11.17 23.55 -0.63
N GLU A 44 -12.14 23.49 -1.56
CA GLU A 44 -12.33 22.41 -2.54
C GLU A 44 -11.01 22.05 -3.25
N SER A 45 -10.21 23.02 -3.68
CA SER A 45 -9.01 22.75 -4.49
C SER A 45 -7.79 22.22 -3.73
N GLU A 46 -7.54 22.66 -2.50
CA GLU A 46 -6.32 22.26 -1.77
C GLU A 46 -6.48 20.88 -1.13
N PHE A 47 -7.64 20.65 -0.52
CA PHE A 47 -7.99 19.36 0.07
C PHE A 47 -8.09 18.26 -1.00
N GLU A 48 -8.78 18.53 -2.12
CA GLU A 48 -8.84 17.59 -3.26
C GLU A 48 -7.45 17.32 -3.85
N GLY A 49 -6.62 18.36 -4.02
CA GLY A 49 -5.26 18.21 -4.53
C GLY A 49 -4.41 17.27 -3.66
N GLU A 50 -4.44 17.46 -2.34
CA GLU A 50 -3.72 16.62 -1.39
C GLU A 50 -4.25 15.17 -1.38
N MET A 51 -5.58 15.00 -1.40
CA MET A 51 -6.19 13.67 -1.44
C MET A 51 -5.87 12.91 -2.72
N VAL A 52 -5.93 13.58 -3.88
CA VAL A 52 -5.57 12.97 -5.16
C VAL A 52 -4.09 12.57 -5.16
N HIS A 53 -3.21 13.42 -4.62
CA HIS A 53 -1.78 13.13 -4.51
C HIS A 53 -1.51 11.88 -3.65
N ARG A 54 -2.10 11.79 -2.46
CA ARG A 54 -1.97 10.61 -1.58
C ARG A 54 -2.55 9.36 -2.20
N THR A 55 -3.74 9.48 -2.80
CA THR A 55 -4.40 8.38 -3.51
C THR A 55 -3.53 7.86 -4.65
N PHE A 56 -2.89 8.75 -5.40
CA PHE A 56 -1.99 8.38 -6.48
C PHE A 56 -0.77 7.60 -5.97
N ILE A 57 -0.14 8.07 -4.89
CA ILE A 57 1.04 7.40 -4.33
C ILE A 57 0.68 6.00 -3.80
N ILE A 58 -0.39 5.90 -3.00
CA ILE A 58 -0.81 4.62 -2.41
C ILE A 58 -1.31 3.67 -3.50
N GLY A 59 -2.16 4.16 -4.41
CA GLY A 59 -2.70 3.37 -5.51
C GLY A 59 -1.62 2.84 -6.45
N THR A 60 -0.68 3.70 -6.85
CA THR A 60 0.46 3.30 -7.70
C THR A 60 1.38 2.33 -6.96
N GLY A 61 1.67 2.56 -5.69
CA GLY A 61 2.50 1.66 -4.89
C GLY A 61 1.89 0.26 -4.73
N LYS A 62 0.59 0.17 -4.48
CA LYS A 62 -0.11 -1.11 -4.33
C LYS A 62 -0.30 -1.83 -5.66
N MET A 63 -0.84 -1.15 -6.67
CA MET A 63 -1.20 -1.77 -7.96
C MET A 63 0.03 -2.05 -8.83
N ALA A 64 0.88 -1.05 -9.03
CA ALA A 64 2.00 -1.17 -9.97
C ALA A 64 3.19 -1.87 -9.31
N PHE A 65 3.62 -1.44 -8.12
CA PHE A 65 4.82 -2.01 -7.50
C PHE A 65 4.57 -3.38 -6.87
N VAL A 66 3.61 -3.49 -5.94
CA VAL A 66 3.39 -4.77 -5.25
C VAL A 66 2.70 -5.79 -6.15
N MET A 67 1.53 -5.47 -6.71
CA MET A 67 0.77 -6.46 -7.46
C MET A 67 1.33 -6.74 -8.85
N MET A 68 1.73 -5.71 -9.60
CA MET A 68 2.27 -5.93 -10.95
C MET A 68 3.74 -6.35 -10.89
N LEU A 69 4.65 -5.47 -10.47
CA LEU A 69 6.08 -5.76 -10.49
C LEU A 69 6.45 -6.89 -9.51
N GLY A 70 5.87 -6.90 -8.30
CA GLY A 70 6.17 -7.88 -7.26
C GLY A 70 5.78 -9.32 -7.64
N ILE A 71 4.73 -9.53 -8.43
CA ILE A 71 4.31 -10.88 -8.88
C ILE A 71 4.98 -11.25 -10.21
N PHE A 72 4.95 -10.34 -11.20
CA PHE A 72 5.36 -10.68 -12.57
C PHE A 72 6.88 -10.80 -12.74
N ILE A 73 7.69 -9.99 -12.05
CA ILE A 73 9.16 -10.09 -12.14
C ILE A 73 9.65 -11.48 -11.72
N PRO A 74 9.31 -12.00 -10.51
CA PRO A 74 9.73 -13.33 -10.11
C PRO A 74 9.15 -14.42 -11.02
N LEU A 75 7.93 -14.24 -11.54
CA LEU A 75 7.31 -15.19 -12.47
C LEU A 75 8.11 -15.32 -13.78
N PHE A 76 8.44 -14.20 -14.43
CA PHE A 76 9.23 -14.21 -15.67
C PHE A 76 10.64 -14.75 -15.47
N LEU A 77 11.25 -14.42 -14.33
CA LEU A 77 12.61 -14.87 -14.03
C LEU A 77 12.64 -16.36 -13.67
N ALA A 78 11.60 -16.88 -12.99
CA ALA A 78 11.42 -18.30 -12.75
C ALA A 78 11.19 -19.09 -14.05
N LEU A 79 10.44 -18.53 -15.02
CA LEU A 79 10.23 -19.14 -16.34
C LEU A 79 11.55 -19.32 -17.10
N GLY A 80 12.41 -18.29 -17.11
CA GLY A 80 13.73 -18.38 -17.75
C GLY A 80 14.62 -19.45 -17.11
N LEU A 81 14.61 -19.50 -15.78
CA LEU A 81 15.38 -20.44 -14.98
C LEU A 81 14.98 -21.91 -15.19
N ILE A 82 13.67 -22.21 -15.21
CA ILE A 82 13.18 -23.58 -15.44
C ILE A 82 13.55 -24.05 -16.85
N ARG A 83 13.48 -23.16 -17.85
CA ARG A 83 13.85 -23.49 -19.23
C ARG A 83 15.32 -23.90 -19.33
N ASP A 84 16.22 -23.14 -18.72
CA ASP A 84 17.66 -23.41 -18.78
C ASP A 84 18.06 -24.71 -18.06
N GLU A 85 17.37 -25.08 -16.98
CA GLU A 85 17.57 -26.35 -16.27
C GLU A 85 16.97 -27.56 -17.03
N THR A 86 15.89 -27.34 -17.78
CA THR A 86 15.23 -28.39 -18.56
C THR A 86 15.93 -28.62 -19.91
N GLU A 87 16.44 -27.57 -20.55
CA GLU A 87 17.11 -27.66 -21.87
C GLU A 87 18.55 -28.19 -21.76
N ASN A 88 19.26 -27.98 -20.65
CA ASN A 88 20.69 -28.29 -20.59
C ASN A 88 21.08 -29.65 -19.98
N GLU A 89 20.20 -30.38 -19.26
CA GLU A 89 20.56 -31.60 -18.49
C GLU A 89 21.85 -31.45 -17.63
N THR A 90 22.33 -30.21 -17.37
CA THR A 90 23.64 -29.93 -16.78
C THR A 90 23.72 -30.22 -15.27
N LEU A 91 22.59 -30.64 -14.68
CA LEU A 91 22.50 -31.03 -13.27
C LEU A 91 23.51 -32.16 -12.92
N HIS A 92 23.76 -33.09 -13.86
CA HIS A 92 24.71 -34.18 -13.64
C HIS A 92 26.17 -33.74 -13.60
N TYR A 93 26.53 -32.64 -14.28
CA TYR A 93 27.91 -32.16 -14.34
C TYR A 93 28.30 -31.32 -13.12
N LEU A 94 27.36 -30.57 -12.54
CA LEU A 94 27.62 -29.68 -11.39
C LEU A 94 27.56 -30.41 -10.03
N LEU A 95 26.97 -31.62 -9.98
CA LEU A 95 26.98 -32.48 -8.78
C LEU A 95 28.30 -33.23 -8.54
N SER A 96 29.29 -33.07 -9.41
CA SER A 96 30.60 -33.74 -9.30
C SER A 96 31.55 -33.08 -8.29
N LYS A 97 31.27 -31.84 -7.85
CA LYS A 97 31.97 -31.16 -6.73
C LYS A 97 31.06 -31.15 -5.49
N PRO A 98 31.59 -31.43 -4.28
CA PRO A 98 30.81 -31.41 -3.06
C PRO A 98 30.55 -29.95 -2.64
N ILE A 99 29.58 -29.31 -3.28
CA ILE A 99 29.01 -28.03 -2.85
C ILE A 99 27.71 -28.36 -2.11
N HIS A 100 27.48 -27.72 -0.97
CA HIS A 100 26.28 -27.95 -0.16
C HIS A 100 25.03 -27.47 -0.92
N ARG A 101 24.02 -28.33 -1.10
CA ARG A 101 22.85 -28.08 -1.98
C ARG A 101 22.09 -26.78 -1.64
N ALA A 102 22.00 -26.44 -0.36
CA ALA A 102 21.31 -25.23 0.10
C ALA A 102 22.08 -23.94 -0.25
N GLU A 103 23.40 -24.00 -0.31
CA GLU A 103 24.26 -22.84 -0.58
C GLU A 103 24.11 -22.38 -2.03
N PHE A 104 24.02 -23.32 -2.97
CA PHE A 104 23.74 -23.05 -4.38
C PHE A 104 22.39 -22.34 -4.60
N ILE A 105 21.32 -22.83 -3.95
CA ILE A 105 19.97 -22.24 -4.05
C ILE A 105 19.96 -20.84 -3.44
N LEU A 106 20.66 -20.64 -2.32
CA LEU A 106 20.75 -19.36 -1.64
C LEU A 106 21.47 -18.32 -2.51
N TYR A 107 22.59 -18.67 -3.15
CA TYR A 107 23.30 -17.74 -4.03
C TYR A 107 22.47 -17.32 -5.24
N ARG A 108 21.69 -18.23 -5.81
CA ARG A 108 20.77 -17.92 -6.90
C ARG A 108 19.65 -16.97 -6.47
N LEU A 109 19.04 -17.23 -5.31
CA LEU A 109 18.00 -16.36 -4.75
C LEU A 109 18.56 -14.98 -4.39
N LEU A 110 19.75 -14.92 -3.80
CA LEU A 110 20.40 -13.66 -3.41
C LEU A 110 20.83 -12.86 -4.63
N GLY A 111 21.39 -13.50 -5.66
CA GLY A 111 21.71 -12.84 -6.93
C GLY A 111 20.47 -12.27 -7.62
N TYR A 112 19.37 -13.02 -7.64
CA TYR A 112 18.07 -12.54 -8.11
C TYR A 112 17.58 -11.33 -7.29
N LEU A 113 17.59 -11.44 -5.96
CA LEU A 113 17.12 -10.39 -5.07
C LEU A 113 17.96 -9.11 -5.20
N LEU A 114 19.27 -9.25 -5.41
CA LEU A 114 20.16 -8.11 -5.63
C LEU A 114 19.79 -7.39 -6.93
N LEU A 115 19.63 -8.11 -8.04
CA LEU A 115 19.28 -7.51 -9.33
C LEU A 115 17.86 -6.91 -9.32
N ALA A 116 16.86 -7.69 -8.93
CA ALA A 116 15.47 -7.25 -8.92
C ALA A 116 15.23 -6.18 -7.83
N GLY A 117 15.82 -6.35 -6.64
CA GLY A 117 15.68 -5.40 -5.55
C GLY A 117 16.36 -4.07 -5.83
N THR A 118 17.55 -4.05 -6.42
CA THR A 118 18.20 -2.79 -6.84
C THR A 118 17.40 -2.09 -7.93
N TYR A 119 16.85 -2.84 -8.90
CA TYR A 119 15.95 -2.30 -9.92
C TYR A 119 14.71 -1.63 -9.30
N ILE A 120 14.03 -2.28 -8.36
CA ILE A 120 12.87 -1.70 -7.66
C ILE A 120 13.28 -0.47 -6.85
N LEU A 121 14.40 -0.53 -6.13
CA LEU A 121 14.87 0.59 -5.31
C LEU A 121 15.11 1.84 -6.18
N VAL A 122 15.78 1.69 -7.32
CA VAL A 122 16.00 2.80 -8.25
C VAL A 122 14.68 3.36 -8.78
N LEU A 123 13.74 2.50 -9.20
CA LEU A 123 12.42 2.95 -9.66
C LEU A 123 11.65 3.71 -8.58
N VAL A 124 11.67 3.21 -7.34
CA VAL A 124 11.01 3.84 -6.20
C VAL A 124 11.61 5.20 -5.90
N LEU A 125 12.94 5.34 -5.95
CA LEU A 125 13.60 6.65 -5.74
C LEU A 125 13.25 7.65 -6.86
N ILE A 126 13.16 7.19 -8.11
CA ILE A 126 12.74 8.02 -9.24
C ILE A 126 11.29 8.48 -9.03
N MET A 127 10.40 7.56 -8.64
CA MET A 127 9.01 7.90 -8.37
C MET A 127 8.89 8.87 -7.19
N ALA A 128 9.61 8.63 -6.10
CA ALA A 128 9.64 9.52 -4.94
C ALA A 128 10.08 10.94 -5.34
N PHE A 129 11.10 11.04 -6.19
CA PHE A 129 11.56 12.33 -6.70
C PHE A 129 10.50 13.00 -7.59
N ILE A 130 9.89 12.29 -8.52
CA ILE A 130 8.86 12.85 -9.43
C ILE A 130 7.63 13.30 -8.64
N THR A 131 7.10 12.47 -7.73
CA THR A 131 5.92 12.83 -6.95
C THR A 131 6.21 13.99 -6.00
N SER A 132 7.43 14.05 -5.44
CA SER A 132 7.84 15.16 -4.57
C SER A 132 7.85 16.53 -5.29
N LEU A 133 8.03 16.55 -6.62
CA LEU A 133 7.96 17.76 -7.45
C LEU A 133 6.53 18.15 -7.86
N ILE A 134 5.61 17.18 -7.90
CA ILE A 134 4.21 17.37 -8.30
C ILE A 134 3.31 17.58 -7.07
N ALA A 135 3.84 17.37 -5.87
CA ALA A 135 3.11 17.48 -4.62
C ALA A 135 2.47 18.88 -4.46
N PRO A 136 1.19 18.95 -4.05
CA PRO A 136 0.55 20.22 -3.73
C PRO A 136 1.20 20.85 -2.49
N GLY A 137 1.52 22.15 -2.56
CA GLY A 137 2.09 22.93 -1.47
C GLY A 137 3.04 24.04 -1.94
N ASP A 138 3.42 24.93 -1.01
CA ASP A 138 4.30 26.07 -1.30
C ASP A 138 5.79 25.70 -1.46
N SER A 139 6.17 24.48 -1.08
CA SER A 139 7.56 23.99 -1.14
C SER A 139 7.87 23.30 -2.47
N ILE A 140 9.01 23.64 -3.07
CA ILE A 140 9.47 23.07 -4.36
C ILE A 140 9.73 21.54 -4.28
N VAL A 141 10.09 21.01 -3.11
CA VAL A 141 10.34 19.59 -2.89
C VAL A 141 9.77 19.17 -1.54
N ARG A 142 8.79 18.26 -1.56
CA ARG A 142 8.16 17.72 -0.35
C ARG A 142 8.83 16.43 0.10
N LEU A 143 9.60 16.49 1.19
CA LEU A 143 10.35 15.34 1.72
C LEU A 143 9.48 14.32 2.48
N SER A 144 8.23 14.66 2.84
CA SER A 144 7.32 13.75 3.55
C SER A 144 6.90 12.53 2.74
N ASP A 145 7.09 12.55 1.42
CA ASP A 145 6.64 11.48 0.53
C ASP A 145 7.68 10.36 0.38
N TYR A 146 8.94 10.66 0.70
CA TYR A 146 10.05 9.72 0.60
C TYR A 146 9.88 8.49 1.51
N PRO A 147 9.49 8.62 2.80
CA PRO A 147 9.26 7.47 3.67
C PRO A 147 8.21 6.50 3.13
N VAL A 148 7.11 7.00 2.54
CA VAL A 148 6.06 6.16 1.96
C VAL A 148 6.61 5.36 0.79
N TRP A 149 7.29 6.04 -0.14
CA TRP A 149 7.90 5.37 -1.30
C TRP A 149 8.95 4.34 -0.88
N LEU A 150 9.85 4.69 0.04
CA LEU A 150 10.83 3.74 0.57
C LEU A 150 10.17 2.53 1.22
N GLY A 151 9.06 2.73 1.92
CA GLY A 151 8.28 1.65 2.50
C GLY A 151 7.58 0.78 1.44
N VAL A 152 7.03 1.37 0.38
CA VAL A 152 6.52 0.63 -0.79
C VAL A 152 7.65 -0.20 -1.43
N GLY A 153 8.84 0.37 -1.59
CA GLY A 153 10.00 -0.33 -2.09
C GLY A 153 10.42 -1.51 -1.20
N PHE A 154 10.44 -1.30 0.12
CA PHE A 154 10.71 -2.34 1.10
C PHE A 154 9.69 -3.47 1.03
N ALA A 155 8.40 -3.15 1.04
CA ALA A 155 7.32 -4.12 0.89
C ALA A 155 7.46 -4.92 -0.41
N THR A 156 7.75 -4.24 -1.53
CA THR A 156 7.96 -4.88 -2.83
C THR A 156 9.16 -5.82 -2.82
N ILE A 157 10.28 -5.44 -2.18
CA ILE A 157 11.46 -6.32 -2.06
C ILE A 157 11.14 -7.57 -1.24
N LEU A 158 10.37 -7.45 -0.15
CA LEU A 158 9.91 -8.61 0.62
C LEU A 158 9.02 -9.53 -0.22
N VAL A 159 8.12 -8.96 -1.02
CA VAL A 159 7.28 -9.70 -1.95
C VAL A 159 8.13 -10.43 -3.01
N LEU A 160 9.11 -9.75 -3.59
CA LEU A 160 10.05 -10.34 -4.54
C LEU A 160 10.81 -11.51 -3.90
N ALA A 161 11.23 -11.38 -2.64
CA ALA A 161 11.90 -12.44 -1.91
C ALA A 161 10.97 -13.65 -1.68
N ALA A 162 9.74 -13.41 -1.25
CA ALA A 162 8.74 -14.44 -0.99
C ALA A 162 8.36 -15.20 -2.27
N TYR A 163 7.96 -14.49 -3.33
CA TYR A 163 7.61 -15.13 -4.60
C TYR A 163 8.81 -15.73 -5.33
N GLY A 164 9.97 -15.08 -5.24
CA GLY A 164 11.22 -15.63 -5.77
C GLY A 164 11.56 -16.97 -5.12
N ALA A 165 11.39 -17.11 -3.79
CA ALA A 165 11.57 -18.38 -3.10
C ALA A 165 10.49 -19.41 -3.45
N LEU A 166 9.21 -19.00 -3.54
CA LEU A 166 8.10 -19.90 -3.90
C LEU A 166 8.25 -20.47 -5.30
N TYR A 167 8.49 -19.64 -6.31
CA TYR A 167 8.63 -20.11 -7.68
C TYR A 167 9.90 -20.93 -7.89
N ASN A 168 10.99 -20.60 -7.18
CA ASN A 168 12.21 -21.40 -7.22
C ASN A 168 12.00 -22.79 -6.60
N THR A 169 11.27 -22.91 -5.47
CA THR A 169 10.97 -24.22 -4.87
C THR A 169 10.06 -25.06 -5.75
N ILE A 170 9.04 -24.47 -6.38
CA ILE A 170 8.14 -25.17 -7.31
C ILE A 170 8.89 -25.63 -8.57
N GLY A 171 9.78 -24.80 -9.11
CA GLY A 171 10.64 -25.16 -10.23
C GLY A 171 11.53 -26.37 -9.94
N LEU A 172 12.06 -26.47 -8.71
CA LEU A 172 12.87 -27.60 -8.27
C LEU A 172 12.07 -28.89 -8.06
N ILE A 173 10.86 -28.80 -7.49
CA ILE A 173 10.02 -29.97 -7.19
C ILE A 173 9.44 -30.56 -8.48
N ALA A 174 9.02 -29.73 -9.42
CA ALA A 174 8.32 -30.15 -10.62
C ALA A 174 8.96 -29.57 -11.90
N PRO A 175 10.13 -30.05 -12.35
CA PRO A 175 10.84 -29.44 -13.49
C PRO A 175 10.04 -29.41 -14.80
N LYS A 176 9.19 -30.42 -15.05
CA LYS A 176 8.38 -30.50 -16.28
C LYS A 176 7.06 -29.70 -16.23
N TYR A 177 6.48 -29.54 -15.05
CA TYR A 177 5.14 -28.93 -14.88
C TYR A 177 5.15 -27.65 -14.02
N GLY A 178 6.29 -27.29 -13.45
CA GLY A 178 6.43 -26.21 -12.47
C GLY A 178 6.00 -24.87 -13.03
N VAL A 179 6.25 -24.63 -14.32
CA VAL A 179 5.77 -23.44 -15.04
C VAL A 179 4.25 -23.28 -14.93
N TYR A 180 3.48 -24.34 -15.18
CA TYR A 180 2.02 -24.27 -15.12
C TYR A 180 1.53 -23.98 -13.69
N PHE A 181 2.17 -24.58 -12.68
CA PHE A 181 1.87 -24.27 -11.28
C PHE A 181 2.20 -22.83 -10.91
N CYS A 182 3.33 -22.29 -11.37
CA CYS A 182 3.69 -20.89 -11.14
C CYS A 182 2.69 -19.92 -11.77
N ILE A 183 2.19 -20.22 -12.98
CA ILE A 183 1.15 -19.40 -13.63
C ILE A 183 -0.16 -19.44 -12.83
N ILE A 184 -0.62 -20.62 -12.42
CA ILE A 184 -1.84 -20.77 -11.61
C ILE A 184 -1.70 -20.00 -10.29
N LEU A 185 -0.56 -20.11 -9.61
CA LEU A 185 -0.30 -19.35 -8.40
C LEU A 185 -0.21 -17.84 -8.65
N GLY A 186 0.41 -17.40 -9.75
CA GLY A 186 0.44 -15.99 -10.14
C GLY A 186 -0.98 -15.41 -10.31
N ILE A 187 -1.87 -16.15 -10.98
CA ILE A 187 -3.28 -15.77 -11.14
C ILE A 187 -4.00 -15.74 -9.79
N TRP A 188 -3.79 -16.77 -8.96
CA TRP A 188 -4.36 -16.83 -7.61
C TRP A 188 -3.96 -15.62 -6.76
N GLU A 189 -2.67 -15.30 -6.72
CA GLU A 189 -2.12 -14.19 -5.95
C GLU A 189 -2.64 -12.84 -6.46
N PHE A 190 -2.76 -12.68 -7.79
CA PHE A 190 -3.35 -11.48 -8.37
C PHE A 190 -4.82 -11.30 -7.98
N ILE A 191 -5.62 -12.37 -8.03
CA ILE A 191 -7.03 -12.33 -7.60
C ILE A 191 -7.14 -12.01 -6.11
N MET A 192 -6.29 -12.59 -5.26
CA MET A 192 -6.31 -12.32 -3.82
C MET A 192 -5.86 -10.90 -3.47
N GLY A 193 -4.91 -10.35 -4.21
CA GLY A 193 -4.56 -8.93 -4.14
C GLY A 193 -5.76 -8.02 -4.44
N LEU A 194 -6.50 -8.30 -5.52
CA LEU A 194 -7.71 -7.55 -5.86
C LEU A 194 -8.83 -7.71 -4.81
N PHE A 195 -9.02 -8.91 -4.28
CA PHE A 195 -10.01 -9.14 -3.22
C PHE A 195 -9.68 -8.42 -1.93
N THR A 196 -8.39 -8.23 -1.61
CA THR A 196 -7.98 -7.43 -0.45
C THR A 196 -8.48 -5.98 -0.55
N MET A 197 -8.58 -5.45 -1.76
CA MET A 197 -9.04 -4.07 -2.00
C MET A 197 -10.56 -3.98 -2.12
N THR A 198 -11.19 -4.90 -2.86
CA THR A 198 -12.63 -4.84 -3.15
C THR A 198 -13.51 -5.42 -2.05
N LEU A 199 -13.01 -6.41 -1.31
CA LEU A 199 -13.76 -7.13 -0.28
C LEU A 199 -12.93 -7.28 1.01
N PRO A 200 -12.72 -6.20 1.78
CA PRO A 200 -11.87 -6.23 2.96
C PRO A 200 -12.41 -7.09 4.10
N SER A 201 -13.72 -7.37 4.10
CA SER A 201 -14.39 -8.21 5.11
C SER A 201 -14.14 -9.71 4.88
N ALA A 202 -13.66 -10.10 3.71
CA ALA A 202 -13.36 -11.49 3.41
C ALA A 202 -12.06 -11.91 4.12
N THR A 203 -12.07 -13.07 4.76
CA THR A 203 -10.87 -13.66 5.39
C THR A 203 -10.01 -14.47 4.41
N VAL A 204 -10.55 -14.79 3.23
CA VAL A 204 -9.87 -15.60 2.20
C VAL A 204 -8.55 -14.98 1.73
N PRO A 205 -8.44 -13.65 1.51
CA PRO A 205 -7.18 -13.05 1.07
C PRO A 205 -6.02 -13.23 2.06
N MET A 206 -6.27 -13.50 3.34
CA MET A 206 -5.22 -13.73 4.35
C MET A 206 -4.28 -14.90 4.03
N LEU A 207 -4.69 -15.80 3.14
CA LEU A 207 -3.87 -16.92 2.66
C LEU A 207 -2.83 -16.52 1.61
N SER A 208 -2.90 -15.30 1.06
CA SER A 208 -2.02 -14.81 -0.01
C SER A 208 -0.92 -13.90 0.52
N VAL A 209 0.26 -13.98 -0.10
CA VAL A 209 1.39 -13.08 0.20
C VAL A 209 1.06 -11.64 -0.20
N SER A 210 0.30 -11.45 -1.28
CA SER A 210 -0.13 -10.13 -1.74
C SER A 210 -0.98 -9.40 -0.69
N HIS A 211 -1.85 -10.11 0.04
CA HIS A 211 -2.65 -9.51 1.09
C HIS A 211 -1.79 -8.89 2.21
N TRP A 212 -0.81 -9.63 2.70
CA TRP A 212 0.10 -9.13 3.75
C TRP A 212 0.97 -7.99 3.25
N ALA A 213 1.37 -8.00 1.99
CA ALA A 213 2.13 -6.92 1.39
C ALA A 213 1.31 -5.63 1.27
N LEU A 214 0.03 -5.74 0.87
CA LEU A 214 -0.88 -4.60 0.82
C LEU A 214 -1.14 -4.02 2.22
N GLN A 215 -1.36 -4.87 3.22
CA GLN A 215 -1.49 -4.42 4.62
C GLN A 215 -0.22 -3.77 5.16
N LEU A 216 0.96 -4.24 4.75
CA LEU A 216 2.23 -3.64 5.13
C LEU A 216 2.34 -2.21 4.58
N ILE A 217 1.89 -1.96 3.35
CA ILE A 217 1.82 -0.60 2.80
C ILE A 217 0.87 0.27 3.62
N ASP A 218 -0.30 -0.23 3.99
CA ASP A 218 -1.25 0.54 4.81
C ASP A 218 -0.68 0.95 6.16
N ALA A 219 0.10 0.05 6.80
CA ALA A 219 0.81 0.35 8.04
C ALA A 219 1.91 1.40 7.87
N ILE A 220 2.66 1.32 6.76
CA ILE A 220 3.70 2.30 6.44
C ILE A 220 3.10 3.69 6.20
N VAL A 221 1.95 3.75 5.51
CA VAL A 221 1.24 5.01 5.27
C VAL A 221 0.84 5.67 6.58
N LEU A 222 0.32 4.91 7.57
CA LEU A 222 0.02 5.47 8.89
C LEU A 222 1.24 6.01 9.62
N ILE A 223 2.38 5.34 9.49
CA ILE A 223 3.62 5.78 10.16
C ILE A 223 4.16 7.05 9.50
N ALA A 224 4.07 7.17 8.18
CA ALA A 224 4.62 8.29 7.43
C ALA A 224 3.68 9.51 7.35
N TRP A 225 2.37 9.27 7.25
CA TRP A 225 1.30 10.26 7.15
C TRP A 225 0.19 9.93 8.16
N PRO A 226 0.39 10.20 9.46
CA PRO A 226 -0.59 9.89 10.49
C PRO A 226 -1.93 10.64 10.28
N ASP A 227 -1.85 11.83 9.70
CA ASP A 227 -2.99 12.66 9.32
C ASP A 227 -3.89 12.02 8.25
N THR A 228 -3.45 10.98 7.54
CA THR A 228 -4.27 10.24 6.55
C THR A 228 -5.56 9.68 7.18
N LEU A 229 -5.53 9.35 8.47
CA LEU A 229 -6.73 8.93 9.21
C LEU A 229 -7.75 10.07 9.27
N GLN A 230 -7.29 11.29 9.58
CA GLN A 230 -8.13 12.47 9.63
C GLN A 230 -8.71 12.80 8.25
N TYR A 231 -7.90 12.75 7.18
CA TYR A 231 -8.37 12.95 5.80
C TYR A 231 -9.48 11.95 5.41
N SER A 232 -9.35 10.68 5.84
CA SER A 232 -10.37 9.66 5.60
C SER A 232 -11.67 9.95 6.37
N GLN A 233 -11.59 10.47 7.59
CA GLN A 233 -12.76 10.81 8.40
C GLN A 233 -13.49 12.04 7.86
N ILE A 234 -12.73 13.06 7.42
CA ILE A 234 -13.29 14.26 6.79
C ILE A 234 -14.02 13.89 5.49
N ALA A 235 -13.41 13.04 4.64
CA ALA A 235 -14.04 12.60 3.40
C ALA A 235 -15.36 11.84 3.65
N ASP A 236 -15.42 11.01 4.69
CA ASP A 236 -16.63 10.26 5.07
C ASP A 236 -17.71 11.20 5.66
N ALA A 237 -17.32 12.18 6.49
CA ALA A 237 -18.24 13.14 7.10
C ALA A 237 -18.94 14.05 6.08
N PHE A 238 -18.22 14.46 5.04
CA PHE A 238 -18.73 15.32 3.96
C PHE A 238 -19.23 14.53 2.74
N ASN A 239 -19.21 13.19 2.80
CA ASN A 239 -19.58 12.30 1.70
C ASN A 239 -18.88 12.67 0.37
N LEU A 240 -17.59 13.03 0.47
CA LEU A 240 -16.75 13.38 -0.67
C LEU A 240 -16.27 12.10 -1.35
N GLU A 241 -16.42 12.01 -2.69
CA GLU A 241 -15.91 10.87 -3.46
C GLU A 241 -14.38 10.87 -3.45
N SER A 242 -13.81 10.15 -2.47
CA SER A 242 -12.36 10.01 -2.33
C SER A 242 -11.88 8.65 -2.86
N GLY A 243 -10.93 8.67 -3.79
CA GLY A 243 -10.22 7.45 -4.20
C GLY A 243 -9.39 6.85 -3.05
N LEU A 244 -9.10 7.62 -2.00
CA LEU A 244 -8.33 7.20 -0.83
C LEU A 244 -8.99 6.00 -0.12
N SER A 245 -10.32 6.04 0.05
CA SER A 245 -11.09 4.97 0.70
C SER A 245 -11.03 3.61 -0.02
N PHE A 246 -10.81 3.64 -1.33
CA PHE A 246 -10.67 2.44 -2.16
C PHE A 246 -9.26 1.83 -2.04
N PHE A 247 -8.23 2.66 -1.99
CA PHE A 247 -6.84 2.19 -1.99
C PHE A 247 -6.24 2.01 -0.61
N TRP A 248 -6.72 2.72 0.41
CA TRP A 248 -6.14 2.73 1.73
C TRP A 248 -7.20 2.44 2.79
N GLN A 249 -6.85 1.56 3.72
CA GLN A 249 -7.66 1.24 4.89
C GLN A 249 -6.74 1.07 6.09
N PRO A 250 -7.15 1.49 7.30
CA PRO A 250 -6.33 1.30 8.47
C PRO A 250 -6.09 -0.21 8.73
N PRO A 251 -4.84 -0.65 8.94
CA PRO A 251 -4.50 -2.05 9.16
C PRO A 251 -5.07 -2.53 10.51
N GLY A 252 -6.20 -3.24 10.46
CA GLY A 252 -6.78 -3.91 11.62
C GLY A 252 -8.25 -4.31 11.49
N PRO A 253 -8.59 -5.61 11.51
CA PRO A 253 -9.96 -6.10 11.74
C PRO A 253 -10.35 -6.11 13.24
N HIS A 254 -9.37 -6.11 14.16
CA HIS A 254 -9.63 -6.31 15.59
C HIS A 254 -10.00 -5.04 16.37
N THR A 255 -9.85 -3.86 15.78
CA THR A 255 -10.30 -2.58 16.36
C THR A 255 -11.63 -2.12 15.78
N ARG A 256 -12.07 -2.66 14.64
CA ARG A 256 -13.38 -2.32 14.05
C ARG A 256 -14.55 -2.75 14.94
N ASN A 257 -14.41 -3.87 15.65
CA ASN A 257 -15.43 -4.34 16.60
C ASN A 257 -15.35 -3.67 17.98
N SER A 258 -14.26 -2.98 18.35
CA SER A 258 -14.19 -2.25 19.63
C SER A 258 -14.56 -0.77 19.50
N LYS A 259 -14.46 -0.20 18.29
CA LYS A 259 -14.87 1.19 18.03
C LYS A 259 -16.31 1.34 17.54
N SER A 260 -16.92 0.31 16.95
CA SER A 260 -18.36 0.30 16.62
C SER A 260 -19.28 -0.05 17.81
N SER A 261 -18.75 -0.28 19.02
CA SER A 261 -19.53 -0.76 20.18
C SER A 261 -19.27 0.01 21.49
N ARG A 262 -18.86 1.28 21.42
CA ARG A 262 -18.90 2.19 22.58
C ARG A 262 -19.56 3.53 22.27
N CYS A 263 -20.86 3.47 22.00
CA CYS A 263 -21.75 4.42 22.68
C CYS A 263 -21.73 4.04 24.17
N ILE A 264 -20.74 4.54 24.93
CA ILE A 264 -20.95 4.70 26.35
C ILE A 264 -21.82 5.94 26.47
N THR A 265 -23.13 5.70 26.58
CA THR A 265 -23.97 6.58 27.37
C THR A 265 -23.35 6.63 28.77
N SER A 266 -22.57 7.66 29.06
CA SER A 266 -22.37 8.11 30.42
C SER A 266 -23.47 9.13 30.69
N GLU A 267 -24.25 8.80 31.72
CA GLU A 267 -25.37 9.54 32.31
C GLU A 267 -25.23 11.06 32.33
#